data_AF-A0A7W1QZF3-F1
#
_entry.id   AF-A0A7W1QZF3-F1
#
_cell.length_a   1.000
_cell.length_b   1.000
_cell.length_c   1.000
_cell.angle_alpha   90.00
_cell.angle_beta   90.00
_cell.angle_gamma   90.00
#
_symmetry.space_group_name_H-M   'P 1'
#
loop_
_entity.id
_entity.type
_entity.pdbx_description
1 polymer ?
#
loop_
_entity_poly.entity_id
_entity_poly.type
_entity_poly.pdbx_seq_one_letter_code
_entity_poly.pdbx_strand_id
1 'polypeptide(L)'
;MQIPVLAYHKIDQPTSDIKLRGAFTSPKNFTKQMLYLKKQNFVFYTASELIDFYRENGAFPAKAITVTFDDGWKDNYTNAFPILRDLQIKATIFLVPSC
;
A
#
# COMPACT_ATOMS: atom_id res chain seq x y z
N MET A 1 -5.38 -10.28 18.15
CA MET A 1 -5.88 -9.21 17.25
C MET A 1 -5.06 -9.23 15.98
N GLN A 2 -5.69 -9.06 14.82
CA GLN A 2 -5.03 -9.10 13.52
C GLN A 2 -5.31 -7.80 12.78
N ILE A 3 -4.36 -7.35 11.97
CA ILE A 3 -4.53 -6.21 11.06
C ILE A 3 -4.29 -6.67 9.63
N PRO A 4 -5.09 -6.21 8.65
CA PRO A 4 -4.83 -6.45 7.24
C PRO A 4 -3.61 -5.64 6.78
N VAL A 5 -2.70 -6.31 6.08
CA VAL A 5 -1.54 -5.72 5.40
C VAL A 5 -1.73 -5.96 3.90
N LEU A 6 -1.86 -4.89 3.12
CA LEU A 6 -1.99 -4.98 1.66
C LEU A 6 -0.64 -4.75 1.01
N ALA A 7 -0.04 -5.83 0.49
CA ALA A 7 1.24 -5.78 -0.19
C ALA A 7 1.07 -5.60 -1.71
N TYR A 8 1.74 -4.59 -2.25
CA TYR A 8 1.85 -4.31 -3.67
C TYR A 8 3.32 -4.29 -4.09
N HIS A 9 3.58 -4.44 -5.39
CA HIS A 9 4.93 -4.27 -5.94
C HIS A 9 4.88 -3.21 -7.05
N LYS A 10 4.22 -3.52 -8.17
CA LYS A 10 4.10 -2.62 -9.31
C LYS A 10 2.69 -2.07 -9.47
N ILE A 11 2.57 -0.74 -9.54
CA ILE A 11 1.33 -0.07 -9.91
C ILE A 11 1.39 0.37 -11.36
N ASP A 12 1.28 -0.60 -12.27
CA ASP A 12 1.37 -0.37 -13.71
C ASP A 12 0.65 -1.49 -14.49
N GLN A 13 0.67 -1.40 -15.82
CA GLN A 13 0.26 -2.47 -16.72
C GLN A 13 1.48 -3.29 -17.17
N PRO A 14 1.43 -4.63 -17.11
CA PRO A 14 2.51 -5.44 -17.65
C PRO A 14 2.53 -5.35 -19.18
N THR A 15 3.72 -5.21 -19.76
CA THR A 15 3.92 -5.37 -21.20
C THR A 15 3.75 -6.84 -21.60
N SER A 16 3.57 -7.10 -22.90
CA SER A 16 3.25 -8.45 -23.41
C SER A 16 4.31 -9.50 -23.05
N ASP A 17 5.57 -9.10 -22.98
CA ASP A 17 6.76 -9.89 -22.73
C ASP A 17 7.01 -10.24 -21.25
N ILE A 18 6.30 -9.60 -20.32
CA ILE A 18 6.49 -9.86 -18.88
C ILE A 18 5.83 -11.17 -18.46
N LYS A 19 6.66 -12.07 -17.91
CA LYS A 19 6.24 -13.37 -17.38
C LYS A 19 5.60 -13.27 -15.99
N LEU A 20 6.11 -12.40 -15.11
CA LEU A 20 5.61 -12.25 -13.74
C LEU A 20 4.49 -11.20 -13.64
N ARG A 21 3.34 -11.51 -14.24
CA ARG A 21 2.18 -10.60 -14.25
C ARG A 21 1.52 -10.43 -12.87
N GLY A 22 1.71 -11.39 -11.97
CA GLY A 22 1.13 -11.36 -10.62
C GLY A 22 1.63 -10.22 -9.73
N ALA A 23 2.79 -9.63 -10.04
CA ALA A 23 3.33 -8.48 -9.30
C ALA A 23 2.68 -7.14 -9.70
N PHE A 24 1.86 -7.12 -10.77
CA PHE A 24 1.27 -5.91 -11.32
C PHE A 24 -0.16 -5.70 -10.83
N THR A 25 -0.45 -4.48 -10.39
CA THR A 25 -1.80 -3.98 -10.21
C THR A 25 -1.97 -2.73 -11.04
N SER A 26 -2.95 -2.72 -11.97
CA SER A 26 -3.18 -1.51 -12.77
C SER A 26 -3.55 -0.31 -11.88
N PRO A 27 -3.15 0.92 -12.26
CA PRO A 27 -3.53 2.13 -11.51
C PRO A 27 -5.04 2.23 -11.30
N LYS A 28 -5.84 1.85 -12.30
CA LYS A 28 -7.31 1.81 -12.21
C LYS A 28 -7.82 0.87 -11.12
N ASN A 29 -7.24 -0.33 -11.00
CA ASN A 29 -7.65 -1.29 -9.97
C ASN A 29 -7.17 -0.86 -8.59
N PHE A 30 -5.94 -0.32 -8.51
CA PHE A 30 -5.41 0.24 -7.28
C PHE A 30 -6.30 1.38 -6.74
N THR A 31 -6.69 2.35 -7.59
CA THR A 31 -7.63 3.42 -7.22
C THR A 31 -8.96 2.86 -6.70
N LYS A 32 -9.53 1.85 -7.38
CA LYS A 32 -10.78 1.23 -6.95
C LYS A 32 -10.67 0.57 -5.57
N GLN A 33 -9.57 -0.12 -5.31
CA GLN A 33 -9.30 -0.76 -4.02
C GLN A 33 -9.18 0.29 -2.91
N MET A 34 -8.40 1.35 -3.13
CA MET A 34 -8.22 2.43 -2.15
C MET A 34 -9.52 3.17 -1.84
N LEU A 35 -10.33 3.48 -2.87
CA LEU A 35 -11.65 4.09 -2.69
C LEU A 35 -12.61 3.17 -1.93
N TYR A 36 -12.61 1.88 -2.23
CA TYR A 36 -13.43 0.90 -1.53
C TYR A 36 -13.09 0.87 -0.03
N LEU A 37 -11.81 0.81 0.32
CA LEU A 37 -11.36 0.78 1.71
C LEU A 37 -11.70 2.08 2.47
N LYS A 38 -11.52 3.25 1.83
CA LYS A 38 -12.02 4.52 2.41
C LYS A 38 -13.52 4.49 2.65
N LYS A 39 -14.29 3.97 1.70
CA LYS A 39 -15.76 3.84 1.83
C LYS A 39 -16.17 2.92 2.99
N GLN A 40 -15.35 1.92 3.33
CA GLN A 40 -15.57 1.03 4.49
C GLN A 40 -15.10 1.64 5.82
N ASN A 41 -14.58 2.87 5.81
CA ASN A 41 -14.04 3.60 6.96
C ASN A 41 -12.80 2.95 7.56
N PHE A 42 -11.95 2.33 6.74
CA PHE A 42 -10.61 1.95 7.18
C PHE A 42 -9.75 3.19 7.44
N VAL A 43 -8.91 3.13 8.47
CA VAL A 43 -7.93 4.16 8.81
C VAL A 43 -6.55 3.66 8.43
N PHE A 44 -5.88 4.42 7.58
CA PHE A 44 -4.60 4.04 7.00
C PHE A 44 -3.45 4.55 7.87
N TYR A 45 -2.57 3.63 8.22
CA TYR A 45 -1.35 3.90 8.96
C TYR A 45 -0.16 3.37 8.18
N THR A 46 0.99 4.01 8.37
CA THR A 46 2.27 3.40 8.01
C THR A 46 2.55 2.19 8.90
N ALA A 47 3.42 1.29 8.45
CA ALA A 47 3.83 0.14 9.26
C ALA A 47 4.45 0.58 10.60
N SER A 48 5.26 1.65 10.61
CA SER A 48 5.87 2.20 11.83
C SER A 48 4.84 2.74 12.81
N GLU A 49 3.85 3.51 12.34
CA GLU A 49 2.78 4.04 13.21
C GLU A 49 1.99 2.93 13.89
N LEU A 50 1.74 1.80 13.21
CA LEU A 50 1.04 0.66 13.80
C LEU A 50 1.86 -0.05 14.86
N ILE A 51 3.17 -0.18 14.64
CA ILE A 51 4.08 -0.77 15.62
C ILE A 51 4.17 0.12 16.86
N ASP A 52 4.29 1.43 16.69
CA ASP A 52 4.36 2.37 17.80
C ASP A 52 3.05 2.38 18.60
N PHE A 53 1.90 2.44 17.91
CA PHE A 53 0.59 2.34 18.56
C PHE A 53 0.43 1.05 19.36
N TYR A 54 0.86 -0.09 18.81
CA TYR A 54 0.78 -1.37 19.50
C TYR A 54 1.68 -1.43 20.73
N ARG A 55 2.91 -0.89 20.65
CA ARG A 55 3.84 -0.83 21.78
C ARG A 55 3.30 0.02 22.93
N GLU A 56 2.64 1.12 22.61
CA GLU A 56 2.07 2.03 23.61
C GLU A 56 0.77 1.49 24.24
N ASN A 57 -0.10 0.86 23.44
CA ASN A 57 -1.47 0.53 23.86
C ASN A 57 -1.71 -0.98 24.08
N GLY A 58 -0.79 -1.85 23.67
CA GLY A 58 -0.96 -3.31 23.69
C GLY A 58 -1.97 -3.85 22.68
N ALA A 59 -2.53 -2.99 21.82
CA ALA A 59 -3.56 -3.32 20.85
C ALA A 59 -3.42 -2.44 19.60
N PHE A 60 -3.95 -2.90 18.46
CA PHE A 60 -4.02 -2.08 17.25
C PHE A 60 -5.27 -1.19 17.25
N PRO A 61 -5.26 -0.04 16.54
CA PRO A 61 -6.44 0.80 16.40
C PRO A 61 -7.58 0.05 15.70
N ALA A 62 -8.82 0.35 16.08
CA ALA A 62 -9.98 -0.18 15.37
C ALA A 62 -9.98 0.24 13.89
N LYS A 63 -10.31 -0.69 12.99
CA LYS A 63 -10.30 -0.50 11.53
C LYS A 63 -8.95 -0.01 10.96
N ALA A 64 -7.84 -0.30 11.64
CA ALA A 64 -6.51 -0.06 11.10
C ALA A 64 -6.23 -0.92 9.85
N ILE A 65 -5.58 -0.34 8.86
CA ILE A 65 -5.02 -1.02 7.70
C ILE A 65 -3.69 -0.38 7.31
N THR A 66 -2.80 -1.16 6.70
CA THR A 66 -1.58 -0.64 6.07
C THR A 66 -1.47 -1.09 4.63
N VAL A 67 -0.92 -0.21 3.79
CA VAL A 67 -0.57 -0.46 2.39
C VAL A 67 0.94 -0.40 2.28
N THR A 68 1.53 -1.46 1.73
CA THR A 68 2.98 -1.57 1.56
C THR A 68 3.35 -1.76 0.11
N PHE A 69 4.50 -1.22 -0.28
CA PHE A 69 5.12 -1.44 -1.58
C PHE A 69 6.51 -2.03 -1.39
N ASP A 70 6.77 -3.15 -2.02
CA ASP A 70 8.07 -3.80 -2.00
C ASP A 70 8.90 -3.37 -3.23
N ASP A 71 10.22 -3.57 -3.17
CA ASP A 71 11.23 -3.31 -4.21
C ASP A 71 11.53 -1.84 -4.54
N GLY A 72 10.57 -0.92 -4.34
CA GLY A 72 10.75 0.51 -4.63
C GLY A 72 10.72 0.86 -6.12
N TRP A 73 9.77 0.26 -6.85
CA TRP A 73 9.57 0.54 -8.27
C TRP A 73 9.22 2.00 -8.54
N LYS A 74 9.73 2.55 -9.65
CA LYS A 74 9.43 3.93 -10.09
C LYS A 74 7.92 4.22 -10.18
N ASP A 75 7.13 3.22 -10.57
CA ASP A 75 5.68 3.33 -10.68
C ASP A 75 4.98 3.59 -9.33
N ASN A 76 5.62 3.26 -8.20
CA ASN A 76 5.12 3.58 -6.88
C ASN A 76 5.06 5.11 -6.69
N TYR A 77 6.04 5.83 -7.25
CA TYR A 77 6.07 7.29 -7.24
C TYR A 77 5.24 7.91 -8.36
N THR A 78 5.33 7.40 -9.60
CA THR A 78 4.65 8.06 -10.73
C THR A 78 3.16 7.74 -10.82
N ASN A 79 2.73 6.55 -10.38
CA ASN A 79 1.35 6.10 -10.50
C ASN A 79 0.65 5.97 -9.15
N ALA A 80 1.27 5.31 -8.16
CA ALA A 80 0.61 5.07 -6.88
C ALA A 80 0.53 6.32 -5.99
N PHE A 81 1.63 7.05 -5.86
CA PHE A 81 1.72 8.21 -4.96
C PHE A 81 0.71 9.33 -5.25
N PRO A 82 0.43 9.75 -6.50
CA PRO A 82 -0.63 10.74 -6.77
C PRO A 82 -2.00 10.28 -6.26
N ILE A 83 -2.36 9.01 -6.46
CA ILE A 83 -3.62 8.42 -5.99
C ILE A 83 -3.67 8.44 -4.47
N LEU A 84 -2.60 8.00 -3.80
CA LEU A 84 -2.50 7.97 -2.34
C LEU A 84 -2.60 9.38 -1.75
N ARG A 85 -1.90 10.35 -2.33
CA ARG A 85 -1.90 11.75 -1.91
C ARG A 85 -3.30 12.35 -2.03
N ASP A 86 -3.95 12.19 -3.18
CA ASP A 86 -5.27 12.75 -3.43
C ASP A 86 -6.34 12.11 -2.52
N LEU A 87 -6.15 10.84 -2.15
CA LEU A 87 -7.00 10.15 -1.19
C LEU A 87 -6.57 10.32 0.28
N GLN A 88 -5.47 11.04 0.56
CA GLN A 88 -4.88 11.19 1.89
C GLN A 88 -4.62 9.84 2.59
N ILE A 89 -4.10 8.87 1.83
CA ILE A 89 -3.76 7.53 2.31
C ILE A 89 -2.27 7.46 2.60
N LYS A 90 -1.92 6.99 3.80
CA LYS A 90 -0.55 6.66 4.19
C LYS A 90 -0.17 5.28 3.67
N ALA A 91 1.09 5.12 3.28
CA ALA A 91 1.65 3.85 2.85
C ALA A 91 3.13 3.75 3.26
N THR A 92 3.68 2.54 3.21
CA THR A 92 5.09 2.27 3.48
C THR A 92 5.77 1.69 2.24
N ILE A 93 6.99 2.13 1.95
CA ILE A 93 7.83 1.56 0.88
C ILE A 93 9.00 0.83 1.55
N PHE A 94 9.14 -0.47 1.25
CA PHE A 94 10.31 -1.27 1.61
C PHE A 94 11.29 -1.26 0.42
N LEU A 95 12.18 -0.27 0.45
CA LEU A 95 13.14 -0.02 -0.62
C LEU A 95 14.28 -1.04 -0.58
N VAL A 96 14.64 -1.61 -1.74
CA VAL A 96 15.89 -2.37 -1.91
C VAL A 96 17.03 -1.38 -2.19
N PRO A 97 18.01 -1.22 -1.27
CA PRO A 97 19.00 -0.15 -1.36
C PRO A 97 20.18 -0.44 -2.29
N SER A 98 20.32 -1.68 -2.79
CA SER A 98 21.45 -2.12 -3.61
C SER A 98 20.99 -2.92 -4.82
N CYS A 99 21.63 -2.67 -5.96
CA CYS A 99 21.44 -3.40 -7.22
C CYS A 99 22.41 -4.58 -7.31
#